data_AF-A0A1F4V248-F1
#
_entry.id   AF-A0A1F4V248-F1
#
_cell.length_a   1.000
_cell.length_b   1.000
_cell.length_c   1.000
_cell.angle_alpha   90.00
_cell.angle_beta   90.00
_cell.angle_gamma   90.00
#
_symmetry.space_group_name_H-M   'P 1'
#
loop_
_entity.id
_entity.type
_entity.pdbx_description
1 polymer ?
#
loop_
_entity_poly.entity_id
_entity_poly.type
_entity_poly.pdbx_seq_one_letter_code
_entity_poly.pdbx_strand_id
1 'polypeptide(L)'
;MKFALVKFIKKIIKRKNLVFIWLFVNSPLFLLSLTLVIGNFYLPKLLTKSQLRFQDELRINEAKHEYSISLLNKSWKRLFMAKNFYWNSRLTDFDEGKDQLWDEYYDSVKDWNVSLVGNFFTIEKYYDKNTRDYFEEEVSINFIKLHDELLKIRNGELSKSADIDKLLELLDNRMYILAEKLYY
;
A
#
# COMPACT_ATOMS: atom_id res chain seq x y z
N MET A 1 86.42 9.42 5.37
CA MET A 1 84.99 9.54 4.98
C MET A 1 84.13 8.28 5.18
N LYS A 2 84.62 7.04 4.96
CA LYS A 2 83.79 5.81 5.03
C LYS A 2 83.12 5.54 6.39
N PHE A 3 83.75 5.89 7.53
CA PHE A 3 83.21 5.60 8.87
C PHE A 3 81.99 6.44 9.27
N ALA A 4 81.91 7.70 8.81
CA ALA A 4 80.79 8.60 9.12
C ALA A 4 79.50 8.16 8.40
N LEU A 5 79.64 7.68 7.16
CA LEU A 5 78.53 7.21 6.32
C LEU A 5 77.85 5.96 6.89
N VAL A 6 78.64 4.99 7.40
CA VAL A 6 78.13 3.77 8.05
C VAL A 6 77.38 4.08 9.36
N LYS A 7 77.87 5.05 10.15
CA LYS A 7 77.19 5.50 11.38
C LYS A 7 75.86 6.19 11.07
N PHE A 8 75.81 6.98 9.99
CA PHE A 8 74.60 7.67 9.54
C PHE A 8 73.54 6.68 9.02
N ILE A 9 73.95 5.70 8.20
CA ILE A 9 73.06 4.65 7.69
C ILE A 9 72.50 3.79 8.85
N LYS A 10 73.34 3.37 9.81
CA LYS A 10 72.85 2.66 11.01
C LYS A 10 71.86 3.49 11.83
N LYS A 11 72.05 4.81 11.93
CA LYS A 11 71.14 5.72 12.64
C LYS A 11 69.78 5.85 11.92
N ILE A 12 69.79 5.89 10.58
CA ILE A 12 68.57 5.93 9.75
C ILE A 12 67.80 4.62 9.86
N ILE A 13 68.47 3.47 9.76
CA ILE A 13 67.84 2.13 9.89
C ILE A 13 67.23 1.96 11.29
N LYS A 14 67.95 2.37 12.34
CA LYS A 14 67.46 2.31 13.72
C LYS A 14 66.25 3.23 13.95
N ARG A 15 66.22 4.41 13.32
CA ARG A 15 65.06 5.32 13.32
C ARG A 15 63.86 4.72 12.58
N LYS A 16 64.06 4.13 11.40
CA LYS A 16 62.99 3.48 10.63
C LYS A 16 62.36 2.33 11.40
N ASN A 17 63.16 1.47 12.03
CA ASN A 17 62.63 0.38 12.87
C ASN A 17 61.88 0.89 14.11
N LEU A 18 62.34 1.99 14.74
CA LEU A 18 61.62 2.58 15.86
C LEU A 18 60.25 3.14 15.47
N VAL A 19 60.17 3.82 14.32
CA VAL A 19 58.90 4.33 13.78
C VAL A 19 57.96 3.19 13.41
N PHE A 20 58.51 2.10 12.83
CA PHE A 20 57.73 0.92 12.49
C PHE A 20 57.16 0.21 13.73
N ILE A 21 57.97 0.06 14.79
CA ILE A 21 57.52 -0.51 16.08
C ILE A 21 56.47 0.41 16.72
N TRP A 22 56.66 1.73 16.67
CA TRP A 22 55.69 2.68 17.23
C TRP A 22 54.36 2.65 16.48
N LEU A 23 54.38 2.56 15.15
CA LEU A 23 53.19 2.35 14.33
C LEU A 23 52.51 1.00 14.64
N PHE A 24 53.29 -0.07 14.82
CA PHE A 24 52.75 -1.41 15.09
C PHE A 24 52.13 -1.53 16.49
N VAL A 25 52.69 -0.84 17.49
CA VAL A 25 52.18 -0.83 18.88
C VAL A 25 50.97 0.11 19.03
N ASN A 26 50.94 1.24 18.32
CA ASN A 26 49.82 2.20 18.41
C ASN A 26 48.71 1.95 17.39
N SER A 27 48.95 1.19 16.32
CA SER A 27 47.91 0.82 15.34
C SER A 27 46.73 0.06 15.99
N PRO A 28 46.94 -0.91 16.90
CA PRO A 28 45.85 -1.55 17.64
C PRO A 28 45.05 -0.56 18.50
N LEU A 29 45.71 0.39 19.17
CA LEU A 29 45.04 1.43 19.97
C LEU A 29 44.23 2.38 19.10
N PHE A 30 44.76 2.74 17.93
CA PHE A 30 44.05 3.57 16.95
C PHE A 30 42.84 2.84 16.37
N LEU A 31 42.99 1.57 15.98
CA LEU A 31 41.90 0.71 15.53
C LEU A 31 40.82 0.56 16.61
N LEU A 32 41.22 0.34 17.87
CA LEU A 32 40.30 0.24 18.99
C LEU A 32 39.54 1.56 19.25
N SER A 33 40.23 2.70 19.12
CA SER A 33 39.58 4.01 19.24
C SER A 33 38.60 4.26 18.08
N LEU A 34 38.95 3.85 16.87
CA LEU A 34 38.11 3.98 15.69
C LEU A 34 36.87 3.08 15.79
N THR A 35 37.03 1.83 16.23
CA THR A 35 35.90 0.92 16.46
C THR A 35 35.00 1.39 17.59
N LEU A 36 35.55 1.99 18.66
CA LEU A 36 34.76 2.60 19.73
C LEU A 36 33.99 3.83 19.23
N VAL A 37 34.60 4.72 18.45
CA VAL A 37 33.92 5.89 17.89
C VAL A 37 32.84 5.47 16.89
N ILE A 38 33.13 4.54 15.98
CA ILE A 38 32.16 4.03 15.02
C ILE A 38 31.03 3.30 15.78
N GLY A 39 31.37 2.44 16.72
CA GLY A 39 30.44 1.61 17.49
C GLY A 39 29.53 2.40 18.43
N ASN A 40 30.04 3.41 19.14
CA ASN A 40 29.26 4.18 20.11
C ASN A 40 28.55 5.40 19.51
N PHE A 41 29.10 6.04 18.47
CA PHE A 41 28.50 7.27 17.92
C PHE A 41 27.77 7.07 16.59
N TYR A 42 28.35 6.33 15.65
CA TYR A 42 27.81 6.22 14.31
C TYR A 42 26.82 5.07 14.16
N LEU A 43 27.15 3.91 14.72
CA LEU A 43 26.33 2.70 14.63
C LEU A 43 24.92 2.90 15.23
N PRO A 44 24.76 3.49 16.43
CA PRO A 44 23.43 3.68 17.00
C PRO A 44 22.61 4.66 16.16
N LYS A 45 23.22 5.75 15.68
CA LYS A 45 22.53 6.75 14.85
C LYS A 45 22.08 6.18 13.51
N LEU A 46 22.90 5.32 12.90
CA LEU A 46 22.55 4.60 11.66
C LEU A 46 21.43 3.58 11.92
N LEU A 47 21.55 2.77 12.97
CA LEU A 47 20.55 1.78 13.35
C LEU A 47 19.22 2.41 13.71
N THR A 48 19.20 3.52 14.46
CA THR A 48 17.96 4.24 14.78
C THR A 48 17.33 4.80 13.52
N LYS A 49 18.11 5.36 12.58
CA LYS A 49 17.57 5.88 11.31
C LYS A 49 17.03 4.75 10.41
N SER A 50 17.66 3.59 10.39
CA SER A 50 17.15 2.44 9.64
C SER A 50 15.92 1.81 10.30
N GLN A 51 15.90 1.74 11.63
CA GLN A 51 14.74 1.26 12.41
C GLN A 51 13.52 2.17 12.21
N LEU A 52 13.71 3.49 12.25
CA LEU A 52 12.63 4.45 11.99
C LEU A 52 12.09 4.30 10.56
N ARG A 53 12.96 4.19 9.57
CA ARG A 53 12.53 3.94 8.18
C ARG A 53 11.76 2.63 8.03
N PHE A 54 12.23 1.57 8.67
CA PHE A 54 11.55 0.28 8.66
C PHE A 54 10.19 0.34 9.34
N GLN A 55 10.07 1.04 10.48
CA GLN A 55 8.79 1.27 11.14
C GLN A 55 7.83 2.12 10.29
N ASP A 56 8.34 3.14 9.60
CA ASP A 56 7.55 3.95 8.68
C ASP A 56 7.06 3.14 7.48
N GLU A 57 7.92 2.29 6.90
CA GLU A 57 7.56 1.37 5.81
C GLU A 57 6.48 0.37 6.26
N LEU A 58 6.63 -0.23 7.44
CA LEU A 58 5.63 -1.11 8.03
C LEU A 58 4.28 -0.39 8.20
N ARG A 59 4.28 0.80 8.80
CA ARG A 59 3.07 1.59 9.02
C ARG A 59 2.37 1.96 7.70
N ILE A 60 3.14 2.31 6.67
CA ILE A 60 2.58 2.61 5.34
C ILE A 60 1.96 1.35 4.73
N ASN A 61 2.62 0.19 4.85
CA ASN A 61 2.10 -1.08 4.34
C ASN A 61 0.84 -1.53 5.09
N GLU A 62 0.79 -1.36 6.41
CA GLU A 62 -0.40 -1.63 7.22
C GLU A 62 -1.56 -0.71 6.81
N ALA A 63 -1.32 0.60 6.71
CA ALA A 63 -2.35 1.55 6.26
C ALA A 63 -2.83 1.27 4.83
N LYS A 64 -1.93 0.86 3.93
CA LYS A 64 -2.27 0.42 2.58
C LYS A 64 -3.18 -0.81 2.63
N HIS A 65 -2.82 -1.82 3.43
CA HIS A 65 -3.58 -3.06 3.55
C HIS A 65 -4.98 -2.86 4.15
N GLU A 66 -5.08 -2.07 5.24
CA GLU A 66 -6.35 -1.70 5.85
C GLU A 66 -7.25 -0.95 4.87
N TYR A 67 -6.65 -0.06 4.07
CA TYR A 67 -7.35 0.63 3.01
C TYR A 67 -7.90 -0.34 1.95
N SER A 68 -7.09 -1.30 1.46
CA SER A 68 -7.53 -2.32 0.49
C SER A 68 -8.73 -3.09 1.01
N ILE A 69 -8.64 -3.57 2.25
CA ILE A 69 -9.71 -4.34 2.90
C ILE A 69 -10.99 -3.50 2.99
N SER A 70 -10.87 -2.26 3.44
CA SER A 70 -12.02 -1.36 3.59
C SER A 70 -12.70 -1.07 2.25
N LEU A 71 -11.91 -0.76 1.22
CA LEU A 71 -12.40 -0.49 -0.13
C LEU A 71 -13.14 -1.71 -0.72
N LEU A 72 -12.53 -2.89 -0.62
CA LEU A 72 -13.13 -4.13 -1.12
C LEU A 72 -14.39 -4.50 -0.35
N ASN A 73 -14.37 -4.43 0.98
CA ASN A 73 -15.55 -4.74 1.81
C ASN A 73 -16.75 -3.85 1.46
N LYS A 74 -16.53 -2.54 1.30
CA LYS A 74 -17.60 -1.61 0.90
C LYS A 74 -18.13 -1.91 -0.49
N SER A 75 -17.23 -2.20 -1.44
CA SER A 75 -17.60 -2.46 -2.83
C SER A 75 -18.36 -3.79 -2.97
N TRP A 76 -17.92 -4.84 -2.27
CA TRP A 76 -18.62 -6.13 -2.20
C TRP A 76 -19.96 -6.02 -1.48
N LYS A 77 -20.04 -5.28 -0.37
CA LYS A 77 -21.31 -5.02 0.33
C LYS A 77 -22.32 -4.36 -0.62
N ARG A 78 -21.88 -3.35 -1.37
CA ARG A 78 -22.74 -2.68 -2.36
C ARG A 78 -23.23 -3.63 -3.45
N LEU A 79 -22.34 -4.45 -4.02
CA LEU A 79 -22.71 -5.42 -5.05
C LEU A 79 -23.66 -6.48 -4.51
N PHE A 80 -23.42 -6.97 -3.29
CA PHE A 80 -24.31 -7.93 -2.62
C PHE A 80 -25.70 -7.35 -2.42
N MET A 81 -25.82 -6.13 -1.90
CA MET A 81 -27.13 -5.51 -1.69
C MET A 81 -27.84 -5.21 -3.01
N ALA A 82 -27.10 -4.83 -4.06
CA ALA A 82 -27.64 -4.66 -5.41
C ALA A 82 -28.24 -5.97 -5.96
N LYS A 83 -27.51 -7.08 -5.81
CA LYS A 83 -28.00 -8.43 -6.17
C LYS A 83 -29.23 -8.81 -5.37
N ASN A 84 -29.21 -8.54 -4.07
CA ASN A 84 -30.33 -8.83 -3.18
C ASN A 84 -31.60 -8.10 -3.63
N PHE A 85 -31.52 -6.78 -3.85
CA PHE A 85 -32.65 -5.99 -4.34
C PHE A 85 -33.19 -6.53 -5.68
N TYR A 86 -32.29 -6.79 -6.63
CA TYR A 86 -32.66 -7.27 -7.96
C TYR A 86 -33.26 -8.68 -7.99
N TRP A 87 -32.75 -9.62 -7.20
CA TRP A 87 -33.31 -10.97 -7.17
C TRP A 87 -34.67 -11.00 -6.49
N ASN A 88 -34.87 -10.21 -5.43
CA ASN A 88 -36.17 -10.06 -4.79
C ASN A 88 -37.18 -9.34 -5.71
N SER A 89 -36.73 -8.45 -6.60
CA SER A 89 -37.61 -7.80 -7.57
C SER A 89 -38.21 -8.74 -8.62
N ARG A 90 -37.76 -9.99 -8.67
CA ARG A 90 -38.33 -11.05 -9.52
C ARG A 90 -39.38 -11.90 -8.80
N LEU A 91 -39.58 -11.68 -7.50
CA LEU A 91 -40.56 -12.41 -6.70
C LEU A 91 -41.94 -11.73 -6.75
N THR A 92 -42.98 -12.54 -6.55
CA THR A 92 -44.39 -12.10 -6.66
C THR A 92 -44.82 -11.12 -5.55
N ASP A 93 -44.13 -11.13 -4.42
CA ASP A 93 -44.36 -10.35 -3.19
C ASP A 93 -43.44 -9.11 -3.08
N PHE A 94 -42.72 -8.77 -4.15
CA PHE A 94 -41.74 -7.69 -4.15
C PHE A 94 -42.29 -6.35 -3.63
N ASP A 95 -43.52 -5.99 -3.99
CA ASP A 95 -44.11 -4.71 -3.60
C ASP A 95 -44.28 -4.54 -2.07
N GLU A 96 -44.40 -5.63 -1.30
CA GLU A 96 -44.53 -5.57 0.16
C GLU A 96 -43.19 -5.27 0.85
N GLY A 97 -42.06 -5.70 0.27
CA GLY A 97 -40.71 -5.55 0.84
C GLY A 97 -39.80 -4.57 0.10
N LYS A 98 -40.28 -3.96 -0.99
CA LYS A 98 -39.47 -3.14 -1.91
C LYS A 98 -38.76 -1.98 -1.21
N ASP A 99 -39.46 -1.22 -0.38
CA ASP A 99 -38.90 -0.01 0.23
C ASP A 99 -37.79 -0.36 1.23
N GLN A 100 -37.98 -1.43 2.03
CA GLN A 100 -36.95 -1.90 2.93
C GLN A 100 -35.70 -2.38 2.18
N LEU A 101 -35.87 -3.21 1.15
CA LEU A 101 -34.74 -3.70 0.34
C LEU A 101 -34.01 -2.56 -0.37
N TRP A 102 -34.76 -1.55 -0.82
CA TRP A 102 -34.18 -0.35 -1.43
C TRP A 102 -33.37 0.45 -0.42
N ASP A 103 -33.87 0.66 0.80
CA ASP A 103 -33.17 1.40 1.83
C ASP A 103 -31.87 0.71 2.25
N GLU A 104 -31.89 -0.63 2.43
CA GLU A 104 -30.69 -1.42 2.70
C GLU A 104 -29.64 -1.29 1.58
N TYR A 105 -30.08 -1.33 0.32
CA TYR A 105 -29.22 -1.08 -0.83
C TYR A 105 -28.69 0.36 -0.83
N TYR A 106 -29.55 1.35 -0.63
CA TYR A 106 -29.19 2.76 -0.70
C TYR A 106 -28.21 3.16 0.41
N ASP A 107 -28.31 2.56 1.59
CA ASP A 107 -27.34 2.75 2.66
C ASP A 107 -25.96 2.19 2.28
N SER A 108 -25.89 1.05 1.58
CA SER A 108 -24.62 0.56 1.03
C SER A 108 -24.01 1.51 -0.02
N VAL A 109 -24.85 2.23 -0.78
CA VAL A 109 -24.41 3.25 -1.73
C VAL A 109 -23.87 4.47 -1.00
N LYS A 110 -24.53 4.94 0.06
CA LYS A 110 -24.05 6.06 0.90
C LYS A 110 -22.69 5.73 1.51
N ASP A 111 -22.56 4.55 2.12
CA ASP A 111 -21.32 4.08 2.76
C ASP A 111 -20.12 4.10 1.81
N TRP A 112 -20.36 3.75 0.54
CA TRP A 112 -19.36 3.76 -0.52
C TRP A 112 -19.07 5.19 -1.01
N ASN A 113 -20.10 6.01 -1.24
CA ASN A 113 -19.97 7.37 -1.75
C ASN A 113 -19.23 8.31 -0.79
N VAL A 114 -19.42 8.18 0.53
CA VAL A 114 -18.70 8.98 1.54
C VAL A 114 -17.18 8.85 1.38
N SER A 115 -16.70 7.70 0.92
CA SER A 115 -15.27 7.44 0.72
C SER A 115 -14.80 7.65 -0.72
N LEU A 116 -15.69 7.94 -1.68
CA LEU A 116 -15.38 7.89 -3.11
C LEU A 116 -14.30 8.90 -3.52
N VAL A 117 -14.45 10.16 -3.13
CA VAL A 117 -13.45 11.21 -3.44
C VAL A 117 -12.11 10.87 -2.81
N GLY A 118 -12.12 10.39 -1.57
CA GLY A 118 -10.91 9.94 -0.88
C GLY A 118 -10.25 8.73 -1.57
N ASN A 119 -11.06 7.84 -2.17
CA ASN A 119 -10.56 6.64 -2.83
C ASN A 119 -9.71 6.98 -4.05
N PHE A 120 -10.11 7.95 -4.88
CA PHE A 120 -9.32 8.31 -6.06
C PHE A 120 -7.89 8.75 -5.71
N PHE A 121 -7.75 9.62 -4.72
CA PHE A 121 -6.43 10.08 -4.28
C PHE A 121 -5.65 8.99 -3.53
N THR A 122 -6.34 8.16 -2.76
CA THR A 122 -5.69 7.13 -1.92
C THR A 122 -5.19 5.95 -2.77
N ILE A 123 -5.94 5.54 -3.80
CA ILE A 123 -5.49 4.50 -4.74
C ILE A 123 -4.24 4.94 -5.48
N GLU A 124 -4.23 6.15 -6.04
CA GLU A 124 -3.06 6.67 -6.75
C GLU A 124 -1.84 6.80 -5.82
N LYS A 125 -2.06 7.17 -4.56
CA LYS A 125 -0.99 7.29 -3.55
C LYS A 125 -0.35 5.94 -3.18
N TYR A 126 -1.15 4.88 -3.00
CA TYR A 126 -0.67 3.58 -2.52
C TYR A 126 -0.32 2.58 -3.61
N TYR A 127 -0.83 2.79 -4.81
CA TYR A 127 -0.65 1.90 -5.95
C TYR A 127 -0.08 2.70 -7.12
N ASP A 128 -0.90 3.01 -8.12
CA ASP A 128 -0.51 3.77 -9.29
C ASP A 128 -1.74 4.41 -9.96
N LYS A 129 -1.45 5.23 -10.97
CA LYS A 129 -2.45 5.86 -11.83
C LYS A 129 -3.34 4.82 -12.54
N ASN A 130 -2.77 3.72 -13.01
CA ASN A 130 -3.50 2.69 -13.75
C ASN A 130 -4.58 2.00 -12.90
N THR A 131 -4.30 1.78 -11.62
CA THR A 131 -5.23 1.17 -10.66
C THR A 131 -6.35 2.14 -10.30
N ARG A 132 -6.02 3.43 -10.17
CA ARG A 132 -7.02 4.49 -10.00
C ARG A 132 -7.93 4.56 -11.23
N ASP A 133 -7.37 4.65 -12.43
CA ASP A 133 -8.11 4.74 -13.69
C ASP A 133 -9.03 3.53 -13.85
N TYR A 134 -8.54 2.32 -13.53
CA TYR A 134 -9.36 1.11 -13.49
C TYR A 134 -10.53 1.21 -12.49
N PHE A 135 -10.27 1.67 -11.26
CA PHE A 135 -11.32 1.83 -10.25
C PHE A 135 -12.38 2.85 -10.68
N GLU A 136 -11.98 3.94 -11.33
CA GLU A 136 -12.89 4.97 -11.82
C GLU A 136 -13.70 4.46 -13.02
N GLU A 137 -13.02 4.01 -14.08
CA GLU A 137 -13.62 3.74 -15.38
C GLU A 137 -14.34 2.39 -15.45
N GLU A 138 -13.86 1.39 -14.71
CA GLU A 138 -14.39 0.03 -14.79
C GLU A 138 -15.24 -0.37 -13.58
N VAL A 139 -14.93 0.13 -12.39
CA VAL A 139 -15.70 -0.22 -11.18
C VAL A 139 -16.77 0.83 -10.89
N SER A 140 -16.36 2.09 -10.71
CA SER A 140 -17.26 3.16 -10.29
C SER A 140 -18.34 3.47 -11.33
N ILE A 141 -17.97 3.58 -12.60
CA ILE A 141 -18.93 3.83 -13.69
C ILE A 141 -19.96 2.70 -13.80
N ASN A 142 -19.54 1.43 -13.71
CA ASN A 142 -20.48 0.31 -13.84
C ASN A 142 -21.40 0.19 -12.61
N PHE A 143 -20.94 0.58 -11.42
CA PHE A 143 -21.81 0.72 -10.25
C PHE A 143 -22.86 1.83 -10.40
N ILE A 144 -22.54 2.93 -11.09
CA ILE A 144 -23.51 3.99 -11.41
C ILE A 144 -24.55 3.46 -12.40
N LYS A 145 -24.13 2.80 -13.49
CA LYS A 145 -25.06 2.19 -14.45
C LYS A 145 -25.99 1.17 -13.78
N LEU A 146 -25.45 0.34 -12.90
CA LEU A 146 -26.26 -0.60 -12.12
C LEU A 146 -27.28 0.14 -11.25
N HIS A 147 -26.87 1.20 -10.55
CA HIS A 147 -27.78 2.00 -9.74
C HIS A 147 -28.94 2.56 -10.55
N ASP A 148 -28.68 3.10 -11.73
CA ASP A 148 -29.70 3.66 -12.61
C ASP A 148 -30.71 2.60 -13.05
N GLU A 149 -30.25 1.38 -13.38
CA GLU A 149 -31.15 0.27 -13.73
C GLU A 149 -31.97 -0.23 -12.53
N LEU A 150 -31.39 -0.28 -11.33
CA LEU A 150 -32.14 -0.64 -10.12
C LEU A 150 -33.16 0.43 -9.74
N LEU A 151 -32.86 1.70 -9.98
CA LEU A 151 -33.78 2.81 -9.75
C LEU A 151 -35.01 2.70 -10.67
N LYS A 152 -34.83 2.27 -11.93
CA LYS A 152 -35.95 1.98 -12.84
C LYS A 152 -36.86 0.89 -12.28
N ILE A 153 -36.29 -0.21 -11.78
CA ILE A 153 -37.06 -1.27 -11.12
C ILE A 153 -37.86 -0.72 -9.94
N ARG A 154 -37.22 0.08 -9.09
CA ARG A 154 -37.88 0.69 -7.93
C ARG A 154 -39.10 1.52 -8.35
N ASN A 155 -38.95 2.31 -9.41
CA ASN A 155 -39.98 3.19 -9.96
C ASN A 155 -41.07 2.44 -10.74
N GLY A 156 -40.96 1.12 -10.93
CA GLY A 156 -41.90 0.33 -11.74
C GLY A 156 -41.69 0.52 -13.24
N GLU A 157 -40.54 1.04 -13.67
CA GLU A 157 -40.19 1.18 -15.07
C GLU A 157 -39.70 -0.16 -15.65
N LEU A 158 -39.95 -0.40 -16.94
CA LEU A 158 -39.43 -1.57 -17.64
C LEU A 158 -37.90 -1.47 -17.80
N SER A 159 -37.17 -2.01 -16.83
CA SER A 159 -35.75 -2.35 -17.03
C SER A 159 -35.63 -3.70 -17.74
N LYS A 160 -34.68 -3.80 -18.67
CA LYS A 160 -34.37 -5.07 -19.32
C LYS A 160 -33.58 -5.92 -18.33
N SER A 161 -34.23 -6.93 -17.76
CA SER A 161 -33.61 -7.93 -16.85
C SER A 161 -32.25 -8.45 -17.36
N ALA A 162 -32.14 -8.69 -18.66
CA ALA A 162 -30.91 -9.15 -19.30
C ALA A 162 -29.74 -8.15 -19.25
N ASP A 163 -30.01 -6.84 -19.12
CA ASP A 163 -28.98 -5.82 -19.03
C ASP A 163 -28.45 -5.70 -17.59
N ILE A 164 -29.31 -5.90 -16.58
CA ILE A 164 -28.90 -5.97 -15.17
C ILE A 164 -28.08 -7.23 -14.90
N ASP A 165 -28.52 -8.39 -15.38
CA ASP A 165 -27.78 -9.65 -15.22
C ASP A 165 -26.34 -9.51 -15.74
N LYS A 166 -26.16 -8.92 -16.93
CA LYS A 166 -24.84 -8.63 -17.52
C LYS A 166 -24.03 -7.64 -16.70
N LEU A 167 -24.65 -6.59 -16.16
CA LEU A 167 -23.97 -5.60 -15.33
C LEU A 167 -23.47 -6.21 -14.01
N LEU A 168 -24.27 -7.10 -13.41
CA LEU A 168 -23.90 -7.81 -12.18
C LEU A 168 -22.71 -8.76 -12.43
N GLU A 169 -22.75 -9.54 -13.50
CA GLU A 169 -21.63 -10.43 -13.88
C GLU A 169 -20.36 -9.64 -14.22
N LEU A 170 -20.50 -8.54 -14.96
CA LEU A 170 -19.40 -7.63 -15.26
C LEU A 170 -18.79 -7.10 -13.96
N LEU A 171 -19.62 -6.58 -13.04
CA LEU A 171 -19.13 -6.03 -11.78
C LEU A 171 -18.47 -7.08 -10.89
N ASP A 172 -18.96 -8.32 -10.84
CA ASP A 172 -18.25 -9.41 -10.16
C ASP A 172 -16.84 -9.56 -10.70
N ASN A 173 -16.69 -9.66 -12.02
CA ASN A 173 -15.38 -9.78 -12.68
C ASN A 173 -14.48 -8.57 -12.38
N ARG A 174 -15.03 -7.34 -12.47
CA ARG A 174 -14.28 -6.11 -12.17
C ARG A 174 -13.85 -6.03 -10.71
N MET A 175 -14.67 -6.52 -9.79
CA MET A 175 -14.33 -6.59 -8.38
C MET A 175 -13.21 -7.59 -8.08
N TYR A 176 -13.16 -8.73 -8.79
CA TYR A 176 -12.04 -9.67 -8.69
C TYR A 176 -10.73 -9.07 -9.20
N ILE A 177 -10.74 -8.44 -10.38
CA ILE A 177 -9.54 -7.79 -10.94
C ILE A 177 -9.10 -6.61 -10.05
N LEU A 178 -10.06 -5.86 -9.48
CA LEU A 178 -9.72 -4.82 -8.50
C LEU A 178 -9.02 -5.42 -7.28
N ALA A 179 -9.50 -6.54 -6.75
CA ALA A 179 -8.84 -7.21 -5.64
C ALA A 179 -7.42 -7.65 -6.02
N GLU A 180 -7.22 -8.24 -7.21
CA GLU A 180 -5.89 -8.59 -7.70
C GLU A 180 -4.95 -7.37 -7.73
N LYS A 181 -5.40 -6.25 -8.29
CA LYS A 181 -4.63 -4.99 -8.34
C LYS A 181 -4.30 -4.39 -6.98
N LEU A 182 -5.12 -4.68 -5.96
CA LEU A 182 -4.93 -4.15 -4.61
C LEU A 182 -3.99 -5.02 -3.77
N TYR A 183 -3.77 -6.29 -4.15
CA TYR A 183 -2.92 -7.23 -3.43
C TYR A 183 -1.63 -7.62 -4.17
N TYR A 184 -1.52 -7.39 -5.47
CA TYR A 184 -0.35 -7.67 -6.31
C TYR A 184 0.16 -6.41 -7.02
#